data_AF-A0AA40KX89-F1
#
_entry.id   AF-A0AA40KX89-F1
#
_cell.length_a   1.000
_cell.length_b   1.000
_cell.length_c   1.000
_cell.angle_alpha   90.00
_cell.angle_beta   90.00
_cell.angle_gamma   90.00
#
_symmetry.space_group_name_H-M   'P 1'
#
loop_
_entity.id
_entity.type
_entity.pdbx_description
1 polymer ?
#
loop_
_entity_poly.entity_id
_entity_poly.type
_entity_poly.pdbx_seq_one_letter_code
_entity_poly.pdbx_strand_id
1 'polypeptide(L)'
;MELSQSPQISSDEKTKGFDLSAGKTWIYPENYPIRDYQFNIVQTSLYKNTLVCLPTGLGKTFIAAVVIYNFWRWYPCGKVVFLAPTRPLVAQQIFACQNIMGIPSSETIELTGAVNHKQREIAWSKKRVIFATPQVFHNDLDKNIVPSDLVKCVIIDEAHKALGKHSYCEVFILYE
;
A
#
# COMPACT_ATOMS: atom_id res chain seq x y z
N MET A 1 12.62 -11.74 -26.33
CA MET A 1 11.33 -12.47 -26.25
C MET A 1 11.40 -13.30 -24.98
N GLU A 2 11.21 -12.65 -23.83
CA GLU A 2 11.22 -13.35 -22.54
C GLU A 2 9.91 -14.11 -22.39
N LEU A 3 10.01 -15.41 -22.14
CA LEU A 3 8.90 -16.26 -21.80
C LEU A 3 8.25 -15.71 -20.53
N SER A 4 7.09 -15.09 -20.65
CA SER A 4 6.25 -14.73 -19.51
C SER A 4 5.76 -16.03 -18.86
N GLN A 5 6.56 -16.59 -17.95
CA GLN A 5 6.10 -17.67 -17.09
C GLN A 5 4.88 -17.14 -16.33
N SER A 6 3.76 -17.85 -16.43
CA SER A 6 2.57 -17.53 -15.66
C SER A 6 2.95 -17.45 -14.18
N PRO A 7 2.49 -16.44 -13.44
CA PRO A 7 2.91 -16.25 -12.07
C PRO A 7 2.55 -17.49 -11.24
N GLN A 8 3.53 -18.03 -10.51
CA GLN A 8 3.32 -19.16 -9.61
C GLN A 8 2.68 -18.63 -8.33
N ILE A 9 1.35 -18.65 -8.26
CA ILE A 9 0.60 -18.09 -7.14
C ILE A 9 0.49 -19.11 -5.99
N SER A 10 0.84 -18.67 -4.79
CA SER A 10 0.65 -19.43 -3.55
C SER A 10 -0.83 -19.65 -3.26
N SER A 11 -1.17 -20.90 -2.94
CA SER A 11 -2.47 -21.33 -2.45
C SER A 11 -2.54 -21.44 -0.92
N ASP A 12 -1.42 -21.28 -0.21
CA ASP A 12 -1.38 -21.38 1.24
C ASP A 12 -2.25 -20.28 1.87
N GLU A 13 -3.03 -20.63 2.90
CA GLU A 13 -3.99 -19.71 3.52
C GLU A 13 -3.35 -18.38 3.95
N LYS A 14 -2.15 -18.43 4.54
CA LYS A 14 -1.41 -17.26 5.03
C LYS A 14 -0.80 -16.40 3.91
N THR A 15 -0.53 -16.96 2.74
CA THR A 15 0.14 -16.26 1.63
C THR A 15 -0.69 -16.30 0.35
N LYS A 16 -2.00 -16.56 0.45
CA LYS A 16 -2.89 -16.70 -0.69
C LYS A 16 -2.81 -15.48 -1.61
N GLY A 17 -2.51 -15.74 -2.89
CA GLY A 17 -2.35 -14.70 -3.91
C GLY A 17 -0.94 -14.13 -4.03
N PHE A 18 0.03 -14.60 -3.23
CA PHE A 18 1.43 -14.23 -3.33
C PHE A 18 2.09 -14.94 -4.53
N ASP A 19 2.78 -14.19 -5.38
CA ASP A 19 3.56 -14.72 -6.48
C ASP A 19 4.93 -15.20 -5.98
N LEU A 20 5.12 -16.52 -5.96
CA LEU A 20 6.33 -17.19 -5.51
C LEU A 20 7.56 -16.87 -6.36
N SER A 21 7.36 -16.49 -7.63
CA SER A 21 8.46 -16.09 -8.51
C SER A 21 8.88 -14.65 -8.22
N ALA A 22 7.90 -13.74 -8.10
CA ALA A 22 8.16 -12.35 -7.77
C ALA A 22 8.69 -12.21 -6.33
N GLY A 23 8.19 -13.02 -5.41
CA GLY A 23 8.55 -13.03 -3.99
C GLY A 23 10.01 -13.39 -3.68
N LYS A 24 10.74 -13.98 -4.63
CA LYS A 24 12.17 -14.30 -4.47
C LYS A 24 13.04 -13.06 -4.36
N THR A 25 12.57 -11.93 -4.87
CA THR A 25 13.31 -10.67 -4.89
C THR A 25 12.41 -9.51 -4.49
N TRP A 26 13.01 -8.52 -3.83
CA TRP A 26 12.43 -7.20 -3.68
C TRP A 26 13.26 -6.20 -4.47
N ILE A 27 12.61 -5.13 -4.93
CA ILE A 27 13.20 -4.11 -5.78
C ILE A 27 13.36 -2.84 -4.94
N TYR A 28 14.58 -2.29 -4.97
CA TYR A 28 14.93 -0.98 -4.44
C TYR A 28 15.39 -0.11 -5.62
N PRO A 29 15.02 1.18 -5.69
CA PRO A 29 15.27 2.00 -6.86
C PRO A 29 16.77 2.31 -7.01
N GLU A 30 17.31 2.13 -8.22
CA GLU A 30 18.73 2.31 -8.53
C GLU A 30 19.11 3.79 -8.80
N ASN A 31 18.12 4.62 -9.13
CA ASN A 31 18.29 6.03 -9.46
C ASN A 31 18.38 6.97 -8.23
N TYR A 32 18.40 6.41 -7.02
CA TYR A 32 18.56 7.16 -5.77
C TYR A 32 19.77 6.67 -4.98
N PRO A 33 20.50 7.55 -4.28
CA PRO A 33 21.58 7.13 -3.40
C PRO A 33 21.02 6.25 -2.28
N ILE A 34 21.68 5.12 -2.04
CA ILE A 34 21.33 4.22 -0.94
C ILE A 34 21.72 4.88 0.37
N ARG A 35 20.75 4.97 1.29
CA ARG A 35 20.99 5.33 2.68
C ARG A 35 20.65 4.12 3.53
N ASP A 36 21.62 3.61 4.28
CA ASP A 36 21.48 2.34 5.01
C ASP A 36 20.26 2.31 5.93
N TYR A 37 19.94 3.43 6.59
CA TYR A 37 18.75 3.50 7.44
C TYR A 37 17.45 3.32 6.64
N GLN A 38 17.35 3.89 5.43
CA GLN A 38 16.16 3.73 4.56
C GLN A 38 16.06 2.29 4.08
N PHE A 39 17.19 1.72 3.62
CA PHE A 39 17.28 0.34 3.16
C PHE A 39 16.85 -0.65 4.25
N ASN A 40 17.42 -0.51 5.46
CA ASN A 40 17.11 -1.38 6.59
C ASN A 40 15.65 -1.26 7.04
N ILE A 41 15.07 -0.05 7.02
CA ILE A 41 13.65 0.15 7.33
C ILE A 41 12.74 -0.49 6.28
N VAL A 42 13.07 -0.35 4.99
CA VAL A 42 12.31 -1.01 3.91
C VAL A 42 12.39 -2.52 4.08
N GLN A 43 13.59 -3.08 4.22
CA GLN A 43 13.77 -4.51 4.41
C GLN A 43 12.96 -5.01 5.62
N THR A 44 13.00 -4.31 6.75
CA THR A 44 12.22 -4.69 7.93
C THR A 44 10.71 -4.63 7.66
N SER A 45 10.24 -3.57 7.01
CA SER A 45 8.82 -3.37 6.66
C SER A 45 8.27 -4.41 5.67
N LEU A 46 9.12 -5.03 4.85
CA LEU A 46 8.70 -6.08 3.92
C LEU A 46 8.42 -7.42 4.61
N TYR A 47 8.98 -7.66 5.79
CA TYR A 47 8.85 -8.92 6.52
C TYR A 47 8.09 -8.80 7.84
N LYS A 48 7.92 -7.58 8.37
CA LYS A 48 7.29 -7.33 9.67
C LYS A 48 6.46 -6.05 9.65
N ASN A 49 5.33 -6.06 10.38
CA ASN A 49 4.61 -4.84 10.72
C ASN A 49 5.56 -3.89 11.45
N THR A 50 5.76 -2.69 10.91
CA THR A 50 6.83 -1.78 11.33
C THR A 50 6.29 -0.37 11.53
N LEU A 51 6.46 0.18 12.74
CA LEU A 51 6.25 1.61 13.01
C LEU A 51 7.54 2.38 12.72
N VAL A 52 7.49 3.29 11.75
CA VAL A 52 8.64 4.08 11.32
C VAL A 52 8.60 5.48 11.95
N CYS A 53 9.47 5.71 12.92
CA CYS A 53 9.63 7.01 13.58
C CYS A 53 10.85 7.76 13.04
N LEU A 54 10.66 8.50 11.94
CA LEU A 54 11.70 9.36 11.35
C LEU A 54 11.27 10.84 11.36
N PRO A 55 12.19 11.78 11.63
CA PRO A 55 11.98 13.21 11.37
C PRO A 55 11.49 13.50 9.94
N THR A 56 10.83 14.64 9.77
CA THR A 56 10.42 15.13 8.44
C THR A 56 11.67 15.39 7.59
N GLY A 57 11.57 15.11 6.28
CA GLY A 57 12.69 15.27 5.34
C GLY A 57 13.65 14.07 5.25
N LEU A 58 13.57 13.07 6.15
CA LEU A 58 14.43 11.88 6.07
C LEU A 58 13.91 10.74 5.16
N GLY A 59 12.87 11.02 4.36
CA GLY A 59 12.41 10.13 3.29
C GLY A 59 11.42 9.03 3.71
N LYS A 60 10.49 9.33 4.63
CA LYS A 60 9.35 8.43 4.94
C LYS A 60 8.55 8.05 3.67
N THR A 61 8.26 9.03 2.82
CA THR A 61 7.58 8.81 1.54
C THR A 61 8.37 7.88 0.61
N PHE A 62 9.69 8.00 0.57
CA PHE A 62 10.54 7.10 -0.21
C PHE A 62 10.40 5.66 0.29
N ILE A 63 10.53 5.45 1.60
CA ILE A 63 10.35 4.11 2.22
C ILE A 63 8.98 3.54 1.88
N ALA A 64 7.91 4.32 2.02
CA ALA A 64 6.56 3.91 1.69
C ALA A 64 6.41 3.51 0.21
N ALA A 65 6.95 4.31 -0.72
CA ALA A 65 6.89 4.02 -2.15
C ALA A 65 7.55 2.68 -2.49
N VAL A 66 8.71 2.39 -1.91
CA VAL A 66 9.42 1.11 -2.13
C VAL A 66 8.62 -0.06 -1.57
N VAL A 67 8.05 0.07 -0.37
CA VAL A 67 7.21 -0.98 0.23
C VAL A 67 5.97 -1.24 -0.63
N ILE A 68 5.25 -0.19 -1.03
CA ILE A 68 4.05 -0.29 -1.88
C ILE A 68 4.37 -1.01 -3.18
N TYR A 69 5.46 -0.63 -3.84
CA TYR A 69 5.86 -1.23 -5.11
C TYR A 69 6.09 -2.74 -4.99
N ASN A 70 6.78 -3.17 -3.94
CA ASN A 70 7.07 -4.59 -3.73
C ASN A 70 5.81 -5.41 -3.43
N PHE A 71 4.92 -4.92 -2.55
CA PHE A 71 3.65 -5.60 -2.30
C PHE A 71 2.73 -5.62 -3.53
N TRP A 72 2.72 -4.55 -4.33
CA TRP A 72 2.02 -4.52 -5.60
C TRP A 72 2.60 -5.56 -6.57
N ARG A 73 3.91 -5.77 -6.60
CA ARG A 73 4.51 -6.79 -7.47
C ARG A 73 4.25 -8.21 -6.98
N TRP A 74 4.34 -8.42 -5.66
CA TRP A 74 4.21 -9.74 -5.03
C TRP A 74 2.78 -10.25 -4.97
N TYR A 75 1.78 -9.37 -4.98
CA TYR A 75 0.37 -9.77 -4.94
C TYR A 75 -0.37 -9.30 -6.20
N PRO A 76 -0.23 -10.00 -7.35
CA PRO A 76 -0.84 -9.61 -8.63
C PRO A 76 -2.36 -9.45 -8.59
N CYS A 77 -3.05 -10.11 -7.65
CA CYS A 77 -4.50 -9.97 -7.43
C CYS A 77 -4.87 -9.17 -6.17
N GLY A 78 -3.88 -8.78 -5.36
CA GLY A 78 -4.08 -8.07 -4.09
C GLY A 78 -4.20 -6.56 -4.24
N LYS A 79 -4.54 -5.91 -3.13
CA LYS A 79 -4.66 -4.46 -2.95
C LYS A 79 -3.63 -3.97 -1.95
N VAL A 80 -3.00 -2.85 -2.28
CA VAL A 80 -2.09 -2.11 -1.39
C VAL A 80 -2.72 -0.76 -1.11
N VAL A 81 -2.80 -0.37 0.15
CA VAL A 81 -3.53 0.82 0.60
C VAL A 81 -2.56 1.78 1.28
N PHE A 82 -2.57 3.04 0.86
CA PHE A 82 -1.89 4.13 1.54
C PHE A 82 -2.93 5.07 2.16
N LEU A 83 -2.82 5.32 3.46
CA LEU A 83 -3.73 6.16 4.21
C LEU A 83 -3.04 7.47 4.59
N ALA A 84 -3.62 8.60 4.18
CA ALA A 84 -3.17 9.92 4.59
C ALA A 84 -4.33 10.71 5.22
N PRO A 85 -4.05 11.65 6.14
CA PRO A 85 -5.11 12.31 6.90
C PRO A 85 -5.89 13.33 6.07
N THR A 86 -5.32 13.83 4.97
CA THR A 86 -5.96 14.86 4.13
C THR A 86 -5.82 14.55 2.64
N ARG A 87 -6.76 15.07 1.84
CA ARG A 87 -6.77 14.93 0.39
C ARG A 87 -5.51 15.47 -0.30
N PRO A 88 -4.97 16.66 0.04
CA PRO A 88 -3.71 17.12 -0.54
C PRO A 88 -2.53 16.18 -0.27
N LEU A 89 -2.48 15.58 0.93
CA LEU A 89 -1.43 14.59 1.26
C LEU A 89 -1.60 13.33 0.41
N VAL A 90 -2.83 12.82 0.25
CA VAL A 90 -3.08 11.69 -0.67
C VAL A 90 -2.54 11.96 -2.08
N ALA A 91 -2.88 13.10 -2.68
CA ALA A 91 -2.43 13.45 -4.03
C ALA A 91 -0.90 13.54 -4.15
N GLN A 92 -0.22 14.10 -3.14
CA GLN A 92 1.24 14.16 -3.08
C GLN A 92 1.89 12.78 -3.07
N GLN A 93 1.31 11.82 -2.34
CA GLN A 93 1.88 10.47 -2.22
C GLN A 93 1.69 9.65 -3.49
N ILE A 94 0.60 9.86 -4.24
CA ILE A 94 0.42 9.27 -5.58
C ILE A 94 1.57 9.68 -6.50
N PHE A 95 1.83 10.99 -6.60
CA PHE A 95 2.89 11.52 -7.45
C PHE A 95 4.27 11.01 -7.00
N ALA A 96 4.52 10.96 -5.69
CA ALA A 96 5.78 10.44 -5.18
C ALA A 96 6.00 8.96 -5.52
N CYS A 97 4.98 8.11 -5.38
CA CYS A 97 5.10 6.69 -5.72
C CYS A 97 5.36 6.46 -7.21
N GLN A 98 4.72 7.25 -8.08
CA GLN A 98 4.92 7.20 -9.53
C GLN A 98 6.36 7.61 -9.90
N ASN A 99 6.90 8.67 -9.29
CA ASN A 99 8.24 9.15 -9.62
C ASN A 99 9.36 8.29 -9.04
N ILE A 100 9.17 7.75 -7.83
CA ILE A 100 10.23 7.00 -7.14
C ILE A 100 10.35 5.58 -7.69
N MET A 101 9.22 4.89 -7.92
CA MET A 101 9.19 3.47 -8.27
C MET A 101 8.54 3.16 -9.63
N GLY A 102 7.96 4.16 -10.31
CA GLY A 102 7.34 3.94 -11.62
C GLY A 102 6.04 3.13 -11.58
N ILE A 103 5.28 3.17 -10.47
CA ILE A 103 3.96 2.50 -10.41
C ILE A 103 3.04 3.13 -11.47
N PRO A 104 2.44 2.36 -12.39
CA PRO A 104 1.59 2.91 -13.43
C PRO A 104 0.37 3.66 -12.86
N SER A 105 0.05 4.82 -13.42
CA SER A 105 -1.16 5.57 -13.04
C SER A 105 -2.46 4.78 -13.30
N SER A 106 -2.41 3.84 -14.26
CA SER A 106 -3.48 2.88 -14.54
C SER A 106 -3.76 1.94 -13.36
N GLU A 107 -2.80 1.70 -12.47
CA GLU A 107 -2.92 0.83 -11.30
C GLU A 107 -3.34 1.60 -10.03
N THR A 108 -3.11 2.92 -10.01
CA THR A 108 -3.35 3.80 -8.85
C THR A 108 -4.72 4.49 -8.88
N ILE A 109 -5.27 4.81 -7.71
CA ILE A 109 -6.45 5.68 -7.57
C ILE A 109 -6.49 6.41 -6.22
N GLU A 110 -7.07 7.61 -6.21
CA GLU A 110 -7.47 8.35 -5.01
C GLU A 110 -8.92 8.01 -4.64
N LEU A 111 -9.15 7.58 -3.39
CA LEU A 111 -10.48 7.39 -2.81
C LEU A 111 -10.66 8.32 -1.60
N THR A 112 -11.40 9.41 -1.81
CA THR A 112 -11.79 10.35 -0.76
C THR A 112 -13.31 10.42 -0.63
N GLY A 113 -13.82 11.12 0.40
CA GLY A 113 -15.25 11.27 0.65
C GLY A 113 -16.05 11.93 -0.48
N ALA A 114 -15.37 12.51 -1.47
CA ALA A 114 -15.99 13.05 -2.69
C ALA A 114 -16.41 11.97 -3.71
N VAL A 115 -15.86 10.75 -3.61
CA VAL A 115 -16.17 9.64 -4.53
C VAL A 115 -17.38 8.88 -4.02
N ASN A 116 -18.43 8.76 -4.84
CA ASN A 116 -19.66 8.08 -4.42
C ASN A 116 -19.50 6.54 -4.35
N HIS A 117 -20.43 5.87 -3.67
CA HIS A 117 -20.35 4.43 -3.39
C HIS A 117 -20.12 3.56 -4.64
N LYS A 118 -20.94 3.73 -5.67
CA LYS A 118 -20.86 2.95 -6.91
C LYS A 118 -19.52 3.15 -7.63
N GLN A 119 -19.00 4.37 -7.59
CA GLN A 119 -17.66 4.67 -8.14
C GLN A 119 -16.55 4.01 -7.32
N ARG A 120 -16.71 3.91 -5.98
CA ARG A 120 -15.73 3.22 -5.12
C ARG A 120 -15.70 1.72 -5.37
N GLU A 121 -16.84 1.05 -5.54
CA GLU A 121 -16.88 -0.38 -5.96
C GLU A 121 -16.14 -0.63 -7.28
N ILE A 122 -16.39 0.23 -8.28
CA ILE A 122 -15.70 0.15 -9.58
C ILE A 122 -14.19 0.42 -9.41
N ALA A 123 -13.82 1.37 -8.55
CA ALA A 123 -12.41 1.67 -8.28
C ALA A 123 -11.71 0.47 -7.62
N TRP A 124 -12.29 -0.09 -6.56
CA TRP A 124 -11.75 -1.25 -5.86
C TRP A 124 -11.59 -2.46 -6.77
N SER A 125 -12.51 -2.71 -7.71
CA SER A 125 -12.37 -3.80 -8.68
C SER A 125 -11.27 -3.56 -9.71
N LYS A 126 -11.09 -2.33 -10.20
CA LYS A 126 -10.16 -2.01 -11.31
C LYS A 126 -8.74 -1.65 -10.88
N LYS A 127 -8.55 -1.20 -9.63
CA LYS A 127 -7.29 -0.60 -9.17
C LYS A 127 -6.66 -1.44 -8.06
N ARG A 128 -5.33 -1.38 -7.95
CA ARG A 128 -4.56 -2.24 -7.05
C ARG A 128 -3.76 -1.47 -6.03
N VAL A 129 -3.42 -0.20 -6.31
CA VAL A 129 -2.82 0.71 -5.33
C VAL A 129 -3.80 1.83 -5.04
N ILE A 130 -4.31 1.86 -3.80
CA ILE A 130 -5.36 2.78 -3.37
C ILE A 130 -4.75 3.78 -2.40
N PHE A 131 -4.97 5.06 -2.66
CA PHE A 131 -4.63 6.13 -1.72
C PHE A 131 -5.92 6.71 -1.19
N ALA A 132 -6.12 6.67 0.13
CA ALA A 132 -7.39 7.03 0.74
C ALA A 132 -7.20 7.78 2.06
N THR A 133 -8.29 8.33 2.58
CA THR A 133 -8.35 8.72 3.98
C THR A 133 -8.76 7.52 4.85
N PRO A 134 -8.32 7.46 6.13
CA PRO A 134 -8.66 6.34 7.02
C PRO A 134 -10.15 6.10 7.15
N GLN A 135 -10.94 7.18 7.24
CA GLN A 135 -12.39 7.09 7.36
C GLN A 135 -13.04 6.42 6.14
N VAL A 136 -12.58 6.76 4.93
CA VAL A 136 -13.11 6.16 3.69
C VAL A 136 -12.77 4.69 3.64
N PHE A 137 -11.52 4.34 3.94
CA PHE A 137 -11.07 2.95 3.96
C PHE A 137 -11.83 2.10 4.98
N HIS A 138 -11.97 2.60 6.22
CA HIS A 138 -12.75 1.94 7.27
C HIS A 138 -14.20 1.71 6.83
N ASN A 139 -14.87 2.75 6.33
CA ASN A 139 -16.26 2.66 5.89
C ASN A 139 -16.44 1.67 4.72
N ASP A 140 -15.46 1.56 3.83
CA ASP A 140 -15.52 0.66 2.68
C ASP A 140 -15.27 -0.81 3.10
N LEU A 141 -14.44 -1.05 4.12
CA LEU A 141 -14.28 -2.38 4.74
C LEU A 141 -15.53 -2.81 5.50
N ASP A 142 -16.07 -1.93 6.36
CA ASP A 142 -17.27 -2.20 7.17
C ASP A 142 -18.50 -2.53 6.30
N LYS A 143 -18.61 -1.86 5.15
CA LYS A 143 -19.67 -2.13 4.15
C LYS A 143 -19.35 -3.27 3.19
N ASN A 144 -18.20 -3.94 3.35
CA ASN A 144 -17.73 -5.02 2.49
C ASN A 144 -17.70 -4.63 0.99
N ILE A 145 -17.37 -3.37 0.70
CA ILE A 145 -17.15 -2.88 -0.68
C ILE A 145 -15.88 -3.51 -1.26
N VAL A 146 -14.89 -3.74 -0.40
CA VAL A 146 -13.70 -4.51 -0.69
C VAL A 146 -13.56 -5.63 0.34
N PRO A 147 -13.42 -6.90 -0.09
CA PRO A 147 -13.06 -7.98 0.81
C PRO A 147 -11.72 -7.72 1.48
N SER A 148 -11.67 -7.81 2.82
CA SER A 148 -10.46 -7.54 3.60
C SER A 148 -9.30 -8.47 3.25
N ASP A 149 -9.57 -9.70 2.82
CA ASP A 149 -8.57 -10.69 2.39
C ASP A 149 -7.81 -10.27 1.13
N LEU A 150 -8.36 -9.35 0.32
CA LEU A 150 -7.67 -8.78 -0.81
C LEU A 150 -6.66 -7.69 -0.41
N VAL A 151 -6.79 -7.09 0.77
CA VAL A 151 -5.85 -6.07 1.26
C VAL A 151 -4.61 -6.77 1.82
N LYS A 152 -3.45 -6.52 1.20
CA LYS A 152 -2.19 -7.23 1.51
C LYS A 152 -1.16 -6.37 2.23
N CYS A 153 -1.31 -5.04 2.17
CA CYS A 153 -0.46 -4.10 2.88
C CYS A 153 -1.20 -2.77 3.06
N VAL A 154 -1.12 -2.21 4.27
CA VAL A 154 -1.65 -0.89 4.61
C VAL A 154 -0.51 -0.04 5.14
N ILE A 155 -0.27 1.10 4.48
CA ILE A 155 0.69 2.11 4.88
C ILE A 155 -0.09 3.27 5.48
N ILE A 156 0.33 3.73 6.66
CA ILE A 156 -0.37 4.73 7.44
C ILE A 156 0.54 5.94 7.63
N ASP A 157 0.23 7.03 6.92
CA ASP A 157 0.92 8.30 7.11
C ASP A 157 0.38 9.02 8.35
N GLU A 158 1.29 9.72 9.04
CA GLU A 158 1.03 10.38 10.32
C GLU A 158 0.36 9.46 11.36
N ALA A 159 0.87 8.22 11.49
CA ALA A 159 0.32 7.21 12.39
C ALA A 159 0.18 7.66 13.86
N HIS A 160 0.93 8.67 14.30
CA HIS A 160 0.77 9.28 15.62
C HIS A 160 -0.61 9.95 15.82
N LYS A 161 -1.37 10.21 14.75
CA LYS A 161 -2.76 10.68 14.80
C LYS A 161 -3.75 9.56 15.12
N ALA A 162 -3.29 8.31 15.16
CA ALA A 162 -4.06 7.15 15.61
C ALA A 162 -4.15 7.08 17.14
N LEU A 163 -4.70 8.13 17.77
CA LEU A 163 -4.94 8.18 19.22
C LEU A 163 -6.45 8.27 19.51
N GLY A 164 -6.95 7.47 20.46
CA GLY A 164 -8.35 7.50 20.91
C GLY A 164 -9.32 6.79 19.97
N LYS A 165 -10.52 7.37 19.75
CA LYS A 165 -11.56 6.87 18.81
C LYS A 165 -11.35 7.32 17.36
N HIS A 166 -10.10 7.56 16.97
CA HIS A 166 -9.83 8.01 15.61
C HIS A 166 -9.99 6.83 14.65
N SER A 167 -10.51 7.07 13.44
CA SER A 167 -10.69 6.03 12.40
C SER A 167 -9.42 5.29 11.98
N TYR A 168 -8.24 5.73 12.43
CA TYR A 168 -7.02 4.94 12.33
C TYR A 168 -7.04 3.72 13.27
N CYS A 169 -7.55 3.86 14.50
CA CYS A 169 -7.61 2.81 15.53
C CYS A 169 -8.58 1.68 15.15
N GLU A 170 -9.67 2.00 14.46
CA GLU A 170 -10.67 1.01 14.01
C GLU A 170 -10.15 0.15 12.86
N VAL A 171 -9.24 0.67 12.02
CA VAL A 171 -8.56 -0.12 10.98
C VAL A 171 -7.66 -1.19 11.59
N PHE A 172 -7.07 -0.97 12.78
CA PHE A 172 -6.21 -1.96 13.43
C PHE A 172 -6.97 -3.15 14.03
N ILE A 173 -8.26 -3.00 14.35
CA ILE A 173 -9.07 -4.05 15.00
C ILE A 173 -9.53 -5.14 14.00
N LEU A 174 -9.49 -4.86 12.69
CA LEU A 174 -9.98 -5.77 11.65
C LEU A 174 -8.94 -6.75 11.08
N TYR A 175 -7.68 -6.71 11.55
CA TYR A 175 -6.57 -7.48 10.97
C TYR A 175 -5.71 -8.25 12.01
N GLU A 176 -6.26 -8.59 13.18
CA GLU A 176 -5.72 -9.65 14.05
C GLU A 176 -6.32 -11.02 13.73
#